data_AF-A0A0S4V266-F1
#
_entry.id   AF-A0A0S4V266-F1
#
_cell.length_a   1.000
_cell.length_b   1.000
_cell.length_c   1.000
_cell.angle_alpha   90.00
_cell.angle_beta   90.00
_cell.angle_gamma   90.00
#
_symmetry.space_group_name_H-M   'P 1'
#
loop_
_entity.id
_entity.type
_entity.pdbx_description
1 polymer ?
#
loop_
_entity_poly.entity_id
_entity_poly.type
_entity_poly.pdbx_seq_one_letter_code
_entity_poly.pdbx_strand_id
1 'polypeptide(L)'
;MRHPPAIAAYRVGMTADMGTASDAAALVTRLVRVRGRVQGIGYREACVRRARALGVTGWIRNRMDASVEAMLQGSPLQLEAMCAWLDEGMPAALVEGMEVIEVPAPFPRFDRFEQLPTL
;
A
#
# COMPACT_ATOMS: atom_id res chain seq x y z
N MET A 1 -24.52 -17.19 2.01
CA MET A 1 -23.31 -17.22 2.86
C MET A 1 -22.12 -16.67 2.10
N ARG A 2 -21.74 -15.43 2.41
CA ARG A 2 -20.36 -14.90 2.51
C ARG A 2 -20.52 -13.45 2.94
N HIS A 3 -19.96 -13.14 4.11
CA HIS A 3 -20.00 -11.81 4.73
C HIS A 3 -19.46 -10.73 3.79
N PRO A 4 -19.95 -9.48 3.91
CA PRO A 4 -19.30 -8.33 3.29
C PRO A 4 -18.00 -8.02 4.06
N PRO A 5 -16.89 -7.58 3.44
CA PRO A 5 -15.99 -6.71 4.15
C PRO A 5 -16.60 -5.31 4.16
N ALA A 6 -16.79 -4.78 5.36
CA ALA A 6 -17.19 -3.41 5.58
C ALA A 6 -16.23 -2.48 4.83
N ILE A 7 -16.79 -1.65 3.95
CA ILE A 7 -16.11 -0.47 3.42
C ILE A 7 -15.88 0.45 4.61
N ALA A 8 -14.71 0.35 5.24
CA ALA A 8 -14.22 1.38 6.13
C ALA A 8 -13.81 2.55 5.22
N ALA A 9 -14.77 3.42 4.94
CA ALA A 9 -14.50 4.74 4.39
C ALA A 9 -13.43 5.39 5.25
N TYR A 10 -12.34 5.78 4.61
CA TYR A 10 -11.22 6.48 5.21
C TYR A 10 -11.74 7.75 5.91
N ARG A 11 -11.82 7.77 7.25
CA ARG A 11 -11.93 9.03 7.98
C ARG A 11 -10.54 9.54 8.28
N VAL A 12 -10.13 10.53 7.50
CA VAL A 12 -9.03 11.44 7.81
C VAL A 12 -9.33 12.11 9.15
N GLY A 13 -8.63 11.70 10.21
CA GLY A 13 -8.60 12.38 11.49
C GLY A 13 -7.24 13.04 11.66
N MET A 14 -7.11 14.27 11.17
CA MET A 14 -5.91 15.08 11.35
C MET A 14 -6.06 15.89 12.64
N THR A 15 -5.32 15.55 13.69
CA THR A 15 -4.92 16.53 14.72
C THR A 15 -3.40 16.49 14.81
N ALA A 16 -2.80 17.57 14.35
CA ALA A 16 -1.37 17.78 14.39
C ALA A 16 -0.93 17.95 15.85
N ASP A 17 -0.10 17.03 16.33
CA ASP A 17 0.90 17.31 17.35
C ASP A 17 2.26 16.94 16.77
N MET A 18 3.09 17.96 16.52
CA MET A 18 4.53 17.79 16.27
C MET A 18 5.18 17.39 17.60
N GLY A 19 5.01 16.12 17.96
CA GLY A 19 5.61 15.48 19.14
C GLY A 19 6.80 14.62 18.75
N THR A 20 7.94 14.99 19.29
CA THR A 20 9.27 14.34 19.23
C THR A 20 9.29 12.80 19.21
N ALA A 21 9.97 12.25 18.21
CA ALA A 21 10.69 10.97 18.20
C ALA A 21 10.29 9.88 19.22
N SER A 22 9.30 9.05 18.86
CA SER A 22 9.39 7.58 18.96
C SER A 22 8.27 6.91 18.15
N ASP A 23 8.31 7.10 16.84
CA ASP A 23 7.43 6.42 15.87
C ASP A 23 8.01 5.04 15.44
N ALA A 24 9.03 4.57 16.18
CA ALA A 24 9.86 3.42 15.83
C ALA A 24 9.32 2.05 16.29
N ALA A 25 8.15 1.99 16.96
CA ALA A 25 7.72 0.75 17.64
C ALA A 25 6.63 -0.05 16.90
N ALA A 26 5.73 0.58 16.15
CA ALA A 26 4.59 -0.12 15.55
C ALA A 26 4.79 -0.30 14.03
N LEU A 27 5.44 -1.40 13.64
CA LEU A 27 5.40 -1.87 12.25
C LEU A 27 3.98 -2.32 11.92
N VAL A 28 3.32 -1.60 11.03
CA VAL A 28 2.00 -1.96 10.50
C VAL A 28 2.19 -2.70 9.18
N THR A 29 1.30 -3.64 8.87
CA THR A 29 1.26 -4.33 7.59
C THR A 29 -0.10 -4.11 6.94
N ARG A 30 -0.14 -3.72 5.65
CA ARG A 30 -1.37 -3.51 4.88
C ARG A 30 -1.32 -4.28 3.58
N LEU A 31 -2.39 -5.00 3.27
CA LEU A 31 -2.65 -5.54 1.93
C LEU A 31 -3.48 -4.52 1.16
N VAL A 32 -2.95 -4.06 0.04
CA VAL A 32 -3.59 -3.08 -0.84
C VAL A 32 -3.91 -3.71 -2.18
N ARG A 33 -5.10 -3.45 -2.70
CA ARG A 33 -5.51 -3.86 -4.03
C ARG A 33 -6.02 -2.67 -4.83
N VAL A 34 -5.39 -2.41 -5.96
CA VAL A 34 -5.68 -1.27 -6.84
C VAL A 34 -6.27 -1.77 -8.15
N ARG A 35 -7.42 -1.21 -8.56
CA ARG A 35 -8.12 -1.52 -9.82
C ARG A 35 -8.11 -0.30 -10.75
N GLY A 36 -8.24 -0.58 -12.05
CA GLY A 36 -8.27 0.42 -13.12
C GLY A 36 -7.19 0.17 -14.16
N ARG A 37 -6.72 1.23 -14.82
CA ARG A 37 -5.62 1.16 -15.80
C ARG A 37 -4.27 1.21 -15.07
N VAL A 38 -3.88 0.08 -14.48
CA VAL A 38 -2.69 -0.04 -13.61
C VAL A 38 -1.67 -1.08 -14.06
N GLN A 39 -1.88 -1.74 -15.21
CA GLN A 39 -0.93 -2.69 -15.82
C GLN A 39 -0.42 -2.20 -17.17
N GLY A 40 0.74 -2.72 -17.61
CA GLY A 40 1.36 -2.34 -18.88
C GLY A 40 1.99 -0.95 -18.91
N ILE A 41 1.96 -0.20 -17.79
CA ILE A 41 2.40 1.20 -17.69
C ILE A 41 3.62 1.41 -16.79
N GLY A 42 4.30 0.34 -16.37
CA GLY A 42 5.43 0.44 -15.43
C GLY A 42 5.01 0.68 -13.97
N TYR A 43 3.74 0.46 -13.62
CA TYR A 43 3.20 0.71 -12.27
C TYR A 43 4.01 0.04 -11.16
N ARG A 44 4.32 -1.25 -11.31
CA ARG A 44 5.10 -2.02 -10.34
C ARG A 44 6.51 -1.47 -10.13
N GLU A 45 7.16 -1.02 -11.19
CA GLU A 45 8.53 -0.50 -11.12
C GLU A 45 8.57 0.84 -10.38
N ALA A 46 7.65 1.75 -10.69
CA ALA A 46 7.56 3.01 -9.98
C ALA A 46 7.17 2.82 -8.51
N CYS A 47 6.30 1.85 -8.22
CA CYS A 47 5.91 1.49 -6.86
C CYS A 47 7.11 1.05 -6.03
N VAL A 48 7.98 0.19 -6.58
CA VAL A 48 9.25 -0.18 -5.91
C VAL A 48 10.12 1.05 -5.63
N ARG A 49 10.27 1.97 -6.59
CA ARG A 49 11.05 3.20 -6.40
C ARG A 49 10.45 4.08 -5.29
N ARG A 50 9.12 4.23 -5.27
CA ARG A 50 8.42 5.01 -4.25
C ARG A 50 8.55 4.37 -2.87
N ALA A 51 8.34 3.06 -2.76
CA ALA A 51 8.46 2.33 -1.51
C ALA A 51 9.86 2.50 -0.91
N ARG A 52 10.91 2.40 -1.74
CA ARG A 52 12.30 2.66 -1.33
C ARG A 52 12.49 4.09 -0.82
N ALA A 53 11.95 5.09 -1.52
CA ALA A 53 12.05 6.49 -1.11
C ALA A 53 11.33 6.79 0.22
N LEU A 54 10.26 6.05 0.51
CA LEU A 54 9.49 6.17 1.76
C LEU A 54 10.01 5.27 2.89
N GLY A 55 10.93 4.34 2.62
CA GLY A 55 11.37 3.33 3.59
C GLY A 55 10.34 2.25 3.88
N VAL A 56 9.42 1.99 2.95
CA VAL A 56 8.41 0.92 3.02
C VAL A 56 8.98 -0.39 2.46
N THR A 57 8.72 -1.51 3.13
CA THR A 57 9.09 -2.86 2.69
C THR A 57 7.86 -3.69 2.32
N GLY A 58 8.05 -4.84 1.67
CA GLY A 58 6.96 -5.71 1.22
C GLY A 58 7.08 -6.14 -0.24
N TRP A 59 5.97 -6.18 -0.95
CA TRP A 59 5.96 -6.62 -2.34
C TRP A 59 4.81 -6.03 -3.14
N ILE A 60 4.94 -6.09 -4.47
CA ILE A 60 3.88 -5.75 -5.44
C ILE A 60 3.79 -6.82 -6.54
N ARG A 61 2.57 -7.13 -6.99
CA ARG A 61 2.33 -8.04 -8.12
C ARG A 61 1.14 -7.60 -8.96
N ASN A 62 1.19 -7.98 -10.25
CA ASN A 62 0.00 -7.90 -11.10
C ASN A 62 -0.88 -9.12 -10.84
N ARG A 63 -2.19 -8.91 -10.93
CA ARG A 63 -3.19 -9.99 -10.89
C ARG A 63 -3.75 -10.25 -12.28
N MET A 64 -4.21 -11.46 -12.55
CA MET A 64 -4.83 -11.84 -13.83
C MET A 64 -6.16 -11.11 -14.11
N ASP A 65 -6.81 -10.57 -13.07
CA ASP A 65 -8.03 -9.76 -13.19
C ASP A 65 -7.74 -8.27 -13.46
N ALA A 66 -6.58 -7.97 -14.05
CA ALA A 66 -6.07 -6.63 -14.35
C ALA A 66 -5.77 -5.74 -13.13
N SER A 67 -6.03 -6.18 -11.90
CA SER A 67 -5.66 -5.41 -10.70
C SER A 67 -4.17 -5.50 -10.35
N VAL A 68 -3.71 -4.60 -9.49
CA VAL A 68 -2.41 -4.67 -8.82
C VAL A 68 -2.66 -4.96 -7.35
N GLU A 69 -1.85 -5.83 -6.77
CA GLU A 69 -1.89 -6.16 -5.34
C GLU A 69 -0.53 -5.88 -4.72
N ALA A 70 -0.50 -5.28 -3.53
CA ALA A 70 0.72 -4.96 -2.81
C ALA A 70 0.58 -5.29 -1.32
N MET A 71 1.61 -5.90 -0.73
CA MET A 71 1.78 -5.95 0.71
C MET A 71 2.76 -4.86 1.10
N LEU A 72 2.34 -3.98 2.00
CA LEU A 72 3.13 -2.85 2.46
C LEU A 72 3.42 -3.03 3.95
N GLN A 73 4.65 -2.79 4.36
CA GLN A 73 5.06 -2.83 5.75
C GLN A 73 5.92 -1.61 6.09
N GLY A 74 5.62 -0.93 7.19
CA GLY A 74 6.27 0.32 7.60
C GLY A 74 5.57 0.96 8.79
N SER A 75 5.99 2.17 9.15
CA SER A 75 5.26 2.99 10.13
C SER A 75 3.92 3.46 9.56
N PRO A 76 2.93 3.82 10.40
CA PRO A 76 1.65 4.35 9.94
C PRO A 76 1.81 5.49 8.92
N LEU A 77 2.69 6.45 9.22
CA LEU A 77 2.96 7.60 8.35
C LEU A 77 3.55 7.21 6.99
N GLN A 78 4.49 6.25 6.97
CA GLN A 78 5.06 5.74 5.72
C GLN A 78 3.98 5.05 4.87
N LEU A 79 3.10 4.27 5.51
CA LEU A 79 2.02 3.57 4.82
C LEU A 79 0.93 4.52 4.31
N GLU A 80 0.63 5.59 5.03
CA GLU A 80 -0.28 6.64 4.54
C GLU A 80 0.28 7.33 3.30
N ALA A 81 1.55 7.75 3.33
CA ALA A 81 2.22 8.35 2.18
C ALA A 81 2.31 7.40 0.98
N MET A 82 2.45 6.09 1.24
CA MET A 82 2.47 5.07 0.19
C MET A 82 1.08 4.85 -0.41
N CYS A 83 0.02 4.75 0.41
CA CYS A 83 -1.35 4.61 -0.07
C CYS A 83 -1.79 5.84 -0.90
N ALA A 84 -1.46 7.05 -0.46
CA ALA A 84 -1.75 8.26 -1.23
C ALA A 84 -1.06 8.25 -2.60
N TRP A 85 0.17 7.76 -2.67
CA TRP A 85 0.88 7.62 -3.94
C TRP A 85 0.31 6.51 -4.83
N LEU A 86 -0.19 5.41 -4.26
CA LEU A 86 -0.83 4.34 -5.03
C LEU A 86 -2.12 4.83 -5.71
N ASP A 87 -2.82 5.78 -5.10
CA ASP A 87 -4.07 6.34 -5.62
C ASP A 87 -3.85 7.34 -6.76
N GLU A 88 -2.97 8.33 -6.57
CA GLU A 88 -2.82 9.46 -7.51
C GLU A 88 -1.39 9.70 -8.01
N GLY A 89 -0.40 8.98 -7.48
CA GLY A 89 1.01 9.27 -7.66
C GLY A 89 1.59 8.91 -9.03
N MET A 90 0.81 8.29 -9.92
CA MET A 90 1.24 7.90 -11.26
C MET A 90 0.36 8.55 -12.34
N PRO A 91 0.87 9.56 -13.07
CA PRO A 91 0.11 10.25 -14.12
C PRO A 91 -0.41 9.35 -15.25
N ALA A 92 0.30 8.25 -15.54
CA ALA A 92 -0.10 7.28 -16.56
C ALA A 92 -1.12 6.24 -16.06
N ALA A 93 -1.38 6.20 -14.75
CA ALA A 93 -2.35 5.30 -14.15
C ALA A 93 -3.72 5.99 -14.07
N LEU A 94 -4.76 5.20 -14.27
CA LEU A 94 -6.12 5.60 -13.91
C LEU A 94 -6.59 4.63 -12.82
N VAL A 95 -6.58 5.06 -11.57
CA VAL A 95 -7.08 4.28 -10.45
C VAL A 95 -8.60 4.48 -10.36
N GLU A 96 -9.33 3.39 -10.49
CA GLU A 96 -10.80 3.37 -10.39
C GLU A 96 -11.27 3.00 -8.98
N GLY A 97 -10.40 2.35 -8.21
CA GLY A 97 -10.67 2.01 -6.82
C GLY A 97 -9.49 1.34 -6.15
N MET A 98 -9.37 1.59 -4.85
CA MET A 98 -8.34 1.02 -3.99
C MET A 98 -8.98 0.44 -2.73
N GLU A 99 -8.66 -0.81 -2.44
CA GLU A 99 -9.02 -1.51 -1.20
C GLU A 99 -7.77 -1.64 -0.32
N VAL A 100 -7.89 -1.31 0.97
CA VAL A 100 -6.80 -1.41 1.95
C VAL A 100 -7.27 -2.25 3.12
N ILE A 101 -6.52 -3.29 3.45
CA ILE A 101 -6.80 -4.21 4.55
C ILE A 101 -5.60 -4.17 5.50
N GLU A 102 -5.83 -3.80 6.76
CA GLU A 102 -4.80 -3.94 7.79
C GLU A 102 -4.63 -5.42 8.14
N VAL A 103 -3.37 -5.86 8.17
CA VAL A 103 -2.99 -7.24 8.49
C VAL A 103 -2.62 -7.31 9.96
N PRO A 104 -3.27 -8.17 10.77
CA PRO A 104 -2.98 -8.28 12.20
C PRO A 104 -1.53 -8.66 12.49
N ALA A 105 -0.98 -8.09 13.56
CA ALA A 105 0.32 -8.49 14.10
C ALA A 105 0.21 -9.80 14.94
N PRO A 106 1.30 -10.57 15.06
CA PRO A 106 2.59 -10.37 14.40
C PRO A 106 2.53 -10.82 12.93
N PHE A 107 3.25 -10.08 12.08
CA PHE A 107 3.46 -10.46 10.68
C PHE A 107 4.97 -10.52 10.40
N PRO A 108 5.46 -11.49 9.59
CA PRO A 108 6.86 -11.56 9.24
C PRO A 108 7.40 -10.23 8.68
N ARG A 109 8.61 -9.86 9.09
CA ARG A 109 9.25 -8.66 8.58
C ARG A 109 9.72 -8.86 7.14
N PHE A 110 9.56 -7.85 6.32
CA PHE A 110 10.17 -7.78 5.00
C PHE A 110 11.43 -6.91 5.07
N ASP A 111 12.53 -7.42 4.53
CA ASP A 111 13.80 -6.68 4.48
C ASP A 111 13.88 -5.71 3.29
N ARG A 112 13.03 -5.91 2.28
CA ARG A 112 13.06 -5.17 1.01
C ARG A 112 11.66 -5.06 0.40
N PHE A 113 11.55 -4.24 -0.64
CA PHE A 113 10.35 -4.13 -1.46
C PHE A 113 10.59 -4.73 -2.85
N GLU A 114 9.83 -5.77 -3.21
CA GLU A 114 10.09 -6.56 -4.42
C GLU A 114 8.89 -6.61 -5.39
N GLN A 115 9.19 -6.85 -6.66
CA GLN A 115 8.16 -7.25 -7.62
C GLN A 115 8.07 -8.77 -7.64
N LEU A 116 6.87 -9.30 -7.46
CA LEU A 116 6.60 -10.72 -7.66
C LEU A 116 6.08 -10.99 -9.08
N PRO A 117 6.15 -12.25 -9.54
CA PRO A 117 5.49 -12.68 -10.77
C PRO A 117 3.98 -12.35 -10.78
N THR A 118 3.42 -12.23 -11.98
CA THR A 118 1.97 -12.08 -12.17
C THR A 118 1.25 -13.33 -11.67
N LEU A 119 0.10 -13.15 -11.00
CA LEU A 119 -0.73 -14.23 -10.45
C LEU A 119 -2.18 -14.20 -10.93
#